data_AF-A0A3A5JP98-F1
#
_entry.id   AF-A0A3A5JP98-F1
#
_cell.length_a   1.000
_cell.length_b   1.000
_cell.length_c   1.000
_cell.angle_alpha   90.00
_cell.angle_beta   90.00
_cell.angle_gamma   90.00
#
_symmetry.space_group_name_H-M   'P 1'
#
loop_
_entity.id
_entity.type
_entity.pdbx_description
1 polymer ?
#
loop_
_entity_poly.entity_id
_entity_poly.type
_entity_poly.pdbx_seq_one_letter_code
_entity_poly.pdbx_strand_id
1 'polypeptide(L)' 'MSAEVLRFELSEYKIRLEKARNAMEKAGIDLLIVTDPANMAWLTGYDGNAFYVPQCVVVS' A
#
# COMPACT_ATOMS: atom_id res chain seq x y z
N MET A 1 4.25 -19.73 -11.82
CA MET A 1 3.93 -18.50 -11.07
C MET A 1 2.42 -18.42 -11.02
N SER A 2 1.80 -18.62 -9.86
CA SER A 2 0.35 -18.44 -9.71
C SER A 2 0.04 -16.96 -9.98
N ALA A 3 -0.95 -16.68 -10.82
CA ALA A 3 -1.51 -15.34 -10.88
C ALA A 3 -2.02 -15.00 -9.47
N GLU A 4 -1.42 -14.02 -8.82
CA GLU A 4 -1.91 -13.54 -7.53
C GLU A 4 -3.35 -13.05 -7.72
N VAL A 5 -4.28 -13.69 -7.03
CA VAL A 5 -5.69 -13.29 -7.05
C VAL A 5 -5.80 -12.02 -6.21
N LEU A 6 -5.74 -10.87 -6.87
CA LEU A 6 -6.03 -9.60 -6.23
C LEU A 6 -7.49 -9.56 -5.81
N ARG A 7 -7.74 -9.07 -4.59
CA ARG A 7 -9.11 -8.90 -4.06
C ARG A 7 -9.91 -7.79 -4.75
N PHE A 8 -9.23 -6.92 -5.48
CA PHE A 8 -9.79 -5.76 -6.18
C PHE A 8 -9.11 -5.64 -7.54
N GLU A 9 -9.78 -4.95 -8.47
CA GLU A 9 -9.22 -4.64 -9.78
C GLU A 9 -7.95 -3.79 -9.65
N LEU A 10 -7.01 -3.96 -10.58
CA LEU A 10 -5.76 -3.20 -10.59
C LEU A 10 -6.01 -1.68 -10.70
N SER A 11 -7.07 -1.29 -11.41
CA SER A 11 -7.50 0.11 -11.53
C SER A 11 -7.86 0.73 -10.17
N GLU A 12 -8.44 -0.06 -9.26
CA GLU A 12 -8.79 0.42 -7.93
C GLU A 12 -7.54 0.71 -7.09
N TYR A 13 -6.55 -0.18 -7.10
CA TYR A 13 -5.28 0.06 -6.41
C TYR A 13 -4.55 1.30 -6.93
N LYS A 14 -4.61 1.57 -8.25
CA LYS A 14 -4.07 2.82 -8.81
C LYS A 14 -4.74 4.06 -8.23
N ILE A 15 -6.07 4.05 -8.12
CA ILE A 15 -6.84 5.15 -7.51
C ILE A 15 -6.46 5.32 -6.03
N ARG A 16 -6.27 4.23 -5.28
CA ARG A 16 -5.83 4.27 -3.88
C ARG A 16 -4.45 4.90 -3.74
N LEU A 17 -3.51 4.52 -4.61
CA LEU A 17 -2.15 5.07 -4.63
C LEU A 17 -2.14 6.56 -5.00
N GLU A 18 -2.93 6.98 -5.99
CA GLU A 18 -3.08 8.39 -6.35
C GLU A 18 -3.63 9.22 -5.19
N LYS A 19 -4.62 8.71 -4.45
CA LYS A 19 -5.12 9.37 -3.24
C LYS A 19 -4.03 9.55 -2.19
N ALA A 20 -3.20 8.53 -1.96
CA ALA A 20 -2.08 8.61 -1.02
C ALA A 20 -1.05 9.64 -1.47
N ARG A 21 -0.64 9.63 -2.75
CA ARG A 21 0.31 10.59 -3.31
C ARG A 21 -0.19 12.03 -3.26
N ASN A 22 -1.45 12.27 -3.59
CA ASN A 22 -2.05 13.60 -3.50
C ASN A 22 -2.09 14.12 -2.05
N ALA A 23 -2.25 13.23 -1.07
CA ALA A 23 -2.17 13.59 0.34
C ALA A 23 -0.72 13.86 0.78
N MET A 24 0.25 13.06 0.30
CA MET A 24 1.68 13.27 0.53
C MET A 24 2.14 14.61 -0.02
N GLU A 25 1.76 14.96 -1.25
CA GLU A 25 2.09 16.24 -1.88
C GLU A 25 1.55 17.43 -1.08
N LYS A 26 0.27 17.37 -0.67
CA LYS A 26 -0.35 18.40 0.18
C LYS A 26 0.33 18.56 1.54
N ALA A 27 0.94 17.49 2.06
CA ALA A 27 1.65 17.48 3.33
C ALA A 27 3.15 17.79 3.18
N GLY A 28 3.67 17.94 1.96
CA GLY A 28 5.11 18.10 1.69
C GLY A 28 5.94 16.86 2.06
N ILE A 29 5.39 15.65 1.87
CA ILE A 29 6.03 14.38 2.18
C ILE A 29 6.57 13.75 0.89
N ASP A 30 7.89 13.56 0.80
CA ASP A 30 8.53 12.93 -0.37
C ASP A 30 8.54 11.39 -0.30
N LEU A 31 8.48 10.82 0.91
CA LEU A 31 8.54 9.38 1.14
C LEU A 31 7.66 8.99 2.32
N LEU A 32 6.79 8.00 2.12
CA LEU A 32 5.93 7.45 3.15
C LEU A 32 6.31 6.00 3.46
N ILE A 33 6.63 5.73 4.73
CA ILE A 33 6.86 4.38 5.25
C ILE A 33 5.60 3.92 5.97
N VAL A 34 4.92 2.92 5.41
CA VAL A 34 3.66 2.38 5.93
C VAL A 34 3.93 1.08 6.66
N THR A 35 3.83 1.10 7.99
CA THR A 35 4.07 -0.08 8.86
C THR A 35 2.79 -0.74 9.33
N ASP A 36 1.65 -0.05 9.22
CA ASP A 36 0.35 -0.60 9.60
C ASP A 36 -0.10 -1.66 8.57
N PRO A 37 -0.33 -2.92 8.97
CA PRO A 37 -0.67 -4.00 8.04
C PRO A 37 -1.95 -3.74 7.24
N ALA A 38 -2.94 -3.05 7.81
CA ALA A 38 -4.17 -2.74 7.11
C ALA A 38 -3.92 -1.73 5.97
N ASN A 39 -3.10 -0.71 6.21
CA ASN A 39 -2.69 0.24 5.19
C ASN A 39 -1.80 -0.41 4.11
N MET A 40 -0.89 -1.30 4.50
CA MET A 40 -0.09 -2.10 3.56
C MET A 40 -1.00 -2.91 2.62
N ALA A 41 -1.99 -3.61 3.18
CA ALA A 41 -2.96 -4.39 2.42
C ALA A 41 -3.86 -3.51 1.53
N TRP A 42 -4.30 -2.35 2.04
CA TRP A 42 -5.14 -1.42 1.29
C TRP A 42 -4.41 -0.87 0.05
N LEU A 43 -3.12 -0.55 0.17
CA LEU A 43 -2.32 0.01 -0.92
C LEU A 43 -1.87 -1.03 -1.95
N THR A 44 -1.55 -2.25 -1.51
CA THR A 44 -0.80 -3.22 -2.34
C THR A 44 -1.51 -4.55 -2.56
N GLY A 45 -2.57 -4.83 -1.80
CA GLY A 45 -3.20 -6.15 -1.75
C GLY A 45 -2.43 -7.18 -0.92
N TYR A 46 -1.29 -6.78 -0.31
CA TYR A 46 -0.51 -7.63 0.58
C TYR A 46 -1.38 -8.23 1.68
N ASP A 47 -1.30 -9.54 1.84
CA ASP A 47 -1.95 -10.28 2.90
C ASP A 47 -1.00 -11.35 3.41
N GLY A 48 -0.66 -11.24 4.69
CA GLY A 48 0.33 -12.08 5.32
C GLY A 48 0.22 -12.00 6.82
N ASN A 49 0.17 -13.16 7.46
CA ASN A 49 0.29 -13.28 8.90
C ASN A 49 1.77 -13.17 9.30
N ALA A 50 2.34 -11.98 9.13
CA ALA A 50 3.75 -11.66 9.39
C ALA A 50 3.93 -10.38 10.23
N PHE A 51 2.86 -9.91 10.89
CA PHE A 51 2.90 -8.69 11.72
C PHE A 51 3.83 -8.78 12.93
N TYR A 52 4.32 -9.98 13.28
CA TYR A 52 5.27 -10.21 14.38
C TYR A 52 6.73 -9.93 13.99
N VAL A 53 7.02 -9.59 12.73
CA VAL A 53 8.32 -9.09 12.27
C VAL A 53 8.20 -7.66 11.73
N PRO A 54 9.24 -6.81 11.87
CA PRO A 54 9.23 -5.48 11.27
C PRO A 54 9.08 -5.56 9.75
N GLN A 55 8.04 -4.91 9.22
CA GLN A 55 7.72 -4.87 7.80
C GLN A 55 7.13 -3.50 7.43
N CYS A 56 7.29 -3.10 6.17
CA CYS A 56 6.68 -1.88 5.68
C CYS A 56 6.44 -1.90 4.16
N VAL A 57 5.52 -1.04 3.71
CA VAL A 57 5.40 -0.61 2.31
C VAL A 57 6.00 0.79 2.19
N VAL A 58 6.78 1.01 1.12
CA VAL A 58 7.37 2.30 0.79
C VAL A 58 6.60 2.92 -0.36
N VAL A 59 6.16 4.17 -0.20
CA VAL A 59 5.48 4.95 -1.25
C VAL A 59 6.24 6.23 -1.51
N SER A 60 6.48 6.50 -2.79
CA SER A 60 7.02 7.73 -3.37
C SER A 60 6.12 8.24 -4.49
#